data_AF-A0A2N5AK56-F1
#
_entry.id   AF-A0A2N5AK56-F1
#
_cell.length_a   1.000
_cell.length_b   1.000
_cell.length_c   1.000
_cell.angle_alpha   90.00
_cell.angle_beta   90.00
_cell.angle_gamma   90.00
#
_symmetry.space_group_name_H-M   'P 1'
#
loop_
_entity.id
_entity.type
_entity.pdbx_description
1 polymer ?
#
loop_
_entity_poly.entity_id
_entity_poly.type
_entity_poly.pdbx_seq_one_letter_code
_entity_poly.pdbx_strand_id
1 'polypeptide(L)' 'MTFLAAQFSAQVLDWYDKYGRKTLPWQIAKTPYKVWLSEVMLQQTQVTTVIPYFERFMARFPT' A
#
# COMPACT_ATOMS: atom_id res chain seq x y z
N MET A 1 -24.01 -15.05 10.60
CA MET A 1 -22.93 -14.02 10.61
C MET A 1 -21.75 -14.39 9.71
N THR A 2 -21.29 -15.65 9.70
CA THR A 2 -20.16 -16.12 8.87
C THR A 2 -20.37 -15.96 7.35
N PHE A 3 -21.58 -16.21 6.84
CA PHE A 3 -21.90 -16.04 5.42
C PHE A 3 -21.74 -14.60 4.92
N LEU A 4 -22.12 -13.61 5.73
CA LEU A 4 -22.00 -12.20 5.37
C LEU A 4 -20.52 -11.77 5.28
N ALA A 5 -19.69 -12.24 6.21
CA ALA A 5 -18.26 -11.96 6.19
C ALA A 5 -17.58 -12.56 4.95
N ALA A 6 -17.88 -13.82 4.62
CA ALA A 6 -17.31 -14.49 3.45
C ALA A 6 -17.72 -13.78 2.14
N GLN A 7 -19.00 -13.40 2.02
CA GLN A 7 -19.50 -12.66 0.85
C GLN A 7 -18.84 -11.27 0.74
N PHE A 8 -18.72 -10.54 1.85
CA PHE A 8 -18.08 -9.23 1.87
C PHE A 8 -16.62 -9.32 1.44
N SER A 9 -15.85 -10.26 2.01
CA SER A 9 -14.44 -10.47 1.64
C SER A 9 -14.30 -10.78 0.15
N ALA A 10 -15.14 -11.66 -0.41
CA ALA A 10 -15.10 -12.00 -1.83
C ALA A 10 -15.37 -10.77 -2.72
N GLN A 11 -16.42 -10.00 -2.43
CA GLN A 11 -16.78 -8.81 -3.21
C GLN A 11 -15.69 -7.73 -3.17
N VAL A 12 -15.08 -7.50 -2.00
CA VAL A 12 -13.99 -6.51 -1.87
C VAL A 12 -12.75 -6.95 -2.64
N LEU A 13 -12.41 -8.24 -2.61
CA LEU A 13 -11.27 -8.77 -3.38
C LEU A 13 -11.51 -8.67 -4.89
N ASP A 14 -12.70 -9.01 -5.38
CA ASP A 14 -13.05 -8.89 -6.80
C ASP A 14 -13.00 -7.43 -7.28
N TRP A 15 -13.46 -6.48 -6.45
CA TRP A 15 -13.35 -5.06 -6.76
C TRP A 15 -11.89 -4.59 -6.76
N TYR A 16 -11.10 -4.99 -5.75
CA TYR A 16 -9.68 -4.62 -5.68
C TYR A 16 -8.89 -5.18 -6.86
N ASP A 17 -9.28 -6.35 -7.38
CA ASP A 17 -8.63 -6.91 -8.55
C ASP A 17 -8.82 -6.03 -9.80
N LYS A 18 -10.03 -5.51 -10.01
CA LYS A 18 -10.38 -4.69 -11.18
C LYS A 18 -10.02 -3.21 -11.04
N TYR A 19 -10.13 -2.65 -9.84
CA TYR A 19 -10.09 -1.20 -9.60
C TYR A 19 -9.05 -0.77 -8.57
N GLY A 20 -8.37 -1.70 -7.91
CA GLY A 20 -7.38 -1.41 -6.88
C GLY A 20 -6.11 -0.75 -7.43
N ARG A 21 -5.54 0.17 -6.65
CA ARG A 21 -4.19 0.70 -6.92
C ARG A 21 -3.16 -0.37 -6.55
N LYS A 22 -2.43 -0.87 -7.55
CA LYS A 22 -1.45 -1.98 -7.41
C LYS A 22 -0.01 -1.57 -7.76
N THR A 23 0.22 -0.30 -8.11
CA THR A 23 1.46 0.20 -8.72
C THR A 23 2.17 1.26 -7.88
N LEU A 24 1.80 1.44 -6.60
CA LEU A 24 2.51 2.37 -5.72
C LEU A 24 3.94 1.86 -5.45
N PRO A 25 4.94 2.74 -5.28
CA PRO A 25 6.34 2.33 -5.11
C PRO A 25 6.58 1.29 -4.01
N TRP A 26 5.91 1.45 -2.87
CA TRP A 26 5.99 0.54 -1.73
C TRP A 26 5.21 -0.77 -1.92
N GLN A 27 4.38 -0.90 -2.96
CA GLN A 27 3.71 -2.14 -3.35
C GLN A 27 4.54 -3.01 -4.31
N ILE A 28 5.59 -2.43 -4.94
CA ILE A 28 6.50 -3.13 -5.86
C ILE A 28 7.68 -3.70 -5.07
N ALA A 29 7.99 -4.99 -5.28
CA ALA A 29 9.07 -5.70 -4.57
C ALA A 29 9.03 -5.44 -3.05
N LYS A 30 7.88 -5.77 -2.45
CA LYS A 30 7.55 -5.51 -1.04
C LYS A 30 8.60 -6.12 -0.10
N THR A 31 9.11 -5.31 0.82
CA THR A 31 9.92 -5.75 1.96
C THR A 31 9.35 -5.15 3.24
N PRO A 32 9.58 -5.76 4.42
CA PRO A 32 9.13 -5.20 5.70
C PRO A 32 9.59 -3.75 5.91
N TYR A 33 10.83 -3.43 5.52
CA TYR A 33 11.39 -2.08 5.60
C TYR A 33 10.61 -1.06 4.75
N LYS A 34 10.35 -1.38 3.47
CA LYS A 34 9.60 -0.51 2.56
C LYS A 34 8.17 -0.28 3.04
N VAL A 35 7.50 -1.34 3.51
CA VAL A 35 6.13 -1.25 4.01
C VAL A 35 6.08 -0.38 5.25
N TRP A 36 6.90 -0.67 6.26
CA TRP A 36 6.97 0.13 7.48
C TRP A 36 7.24 1.61 7.19
N LEU A 37 8.22 1.91 6.34
CA LEU A 37 8.55 3.28 5.94
C LEU A 37 7.35 3.98 5.29
N SER A 38 6.66 3.31 4.35
CA SER A 38 5.48 3.88 3.70
C SER A 38 4.34 4.15 4.68
N GLU A 39 4.11 3.26 5.65
CA GLU A 39 3.06 3.43 6.65
C GLU A 39 3.34 4.64 7.54
N VAL A 40 4.59 4.82 8.00
CA VAL A 40 4.99 6.00 8.78
C VAL A 40 4.78 7.28 7.97
N MET A 41 5.22 7.30 6.71
CA MET A 41 5.06 8.49 5.85
C MET A 41 3.60 8.82 5.53
N LEU A 42 2.73 7.81 5.42
CA LEU A 42 1.31 7.99 5.11
C LEU A 42 0.48 8.45 6.31
N GLN A 43 1.05 8.49 7.51
CA GLN A 43 0.38 9.09 8.67
C GLN A 43 0.15 10.58 8.42
N GLN A 44 -1.11 10.99 8.49
CA GLN A 44 -1.56 12.38 8.32
C GLN A 44 -1.08 13.06 7.01
N THR A 45 -0.68 12.26 6.00
CA THR A 45 -0.09 12.75 4.75
C THR A 45 -0.72 12.05 3.55
N GLN A 46 -1.05 12.81 2.50
CA GLN A 46 -1.65 12.28 1.29
C GLN A 46 -0.66 11.43 0.47
N VAL A 47 -1.16 10.38 -0.19
CA VAL A 47 -0.37 9.46 -1.04
C VAL A 47 0.48 10.21 -2.08
N THR A 48 -0.11 11.20 -2.76
CA THR A 48 0.56 11.99 -3.81
C THR A 48 1.77 12.75 -3.27
N THR A 49 1.68 13.25 -2.04
CA THR A 49 2.78 13.91 -1.33
C THR A 49 3.87 12.92 -0.93
N VAL A 50 3.51 11.70 -0.51
CA VAL A 50 4.47 10.69 -0.02
C VAL A 50 5.34 10.11 -1.13
N ILE A 51 4.79 9.86 -2.32
CA ILE A 51 5.51 9.20 -3.43
C ILE A 51 6.93 9.74 -3.65
N PRO A 52 7.15 11.05 -3.88
CA PRO A 52 8.49 11.58 -4.11
C PRO A 52 9.41 11.51 -2.88
N TYR A 53 8.87 11.52 -1.66
CA TYR A 53 9.68 11.36 -0.44
C TYR A 53 10.12 9.92 -0.22
N PHE A 54 9.23 8.96 -0.47
CA PHE A 54 9.55 7.54 -0.40
C PHE A 54 10.69 7.17 -1.36
N GLU A 55 10.60 7.60 -2.63
CA GLU A 55 11.64 7.34 -3.63
C GLU A 55 13.00 7.90 -3.22
N ARG A 56 13.04 9.17 -2.76
CA ARG A 56 14.29 9.79 -2.26
C ARG A 56 14.85 9.08 -1.03
N PHE A 57 13.97 8.65 -0.12
CA PHE A 57 14.40 7.96 1.09
C PHE A 57 15.00 6.60 0.77
N MET A 58 14.36 5.82 -0.11
CA MET A 58 14.88 4.51 -0.54
C MET A 58 16.20 4.62 -1.32
N ALA A 59 16.38 5.68 -2.11
CA ALA A 59 17.66 5.95 -2.78
C ALA A 59 18.78 6.27 -1.78
N ARG A 60 18.47 6.97 -0.69
CA ARG A 60 19.45 7.38 0.33
C ARG A 60 19.71 6.33 1.41
N PHE A 61 18.68 5.54 1.74
CA PHE A 61 18.65 4.55 2.81
C PHE A 61 18.00 3.26 2.25
N PRO A 62 18.76 2.40 1.58
CA PRO A 62 18.20 1.21 0.93
C PRO A 62 17.87 0.06 1.91
N THR A 63 18.42 0.07 3.13
CA THR A 63 18.30 -0.98 4.15
C THR A 63 18.31 -0.42 5.56
#